data_AF-A0A1Q8RFC1-F1
#
_entry.id   AF-A0A1Q8RFC1-F1
#
_cell.length_a   1.000
_cell.length_b   1.000
_cell.length_c   1.000
_cell.angle_alpha   90.00
_cell.angle_beta   90.00
_cell.angle_gamma   90.00
#
_symmetry.space_group_name_H-M   'P 1'
#
loop_
_entity.id
_entity.type
_entity.pdbx_description
1 polymer ?
#
loop_
_entity_poly.entity_id
_entity_poly.type
_entity_poly.pdbx_seq_one_letter_code
_entity_poly.pdbx_strand_id
1 'polypeptide(L)'
;MLIKAFLAHYFFENVHPFYDGNGRTGRYILARYLARKLDIYSGFVISQRINQEKKKYYEAFSITGDADNKAEGTFFVLSLMEILKNGQHDIISMLEEKKVILDNYDNELNQADYTELQKRVLFILLQSKVFIDDPNEGISDNDIIELLSHDFAKSAIKRTIDRLEKIGIIKLTAQRPKKHLLL
;
A
#
# COMPACT_ATOMS: atom_id res chain seq x y z
N MET A 1 10.19 18.43 -15.11
CA MET A 1 10.84 18.10 -13.81
C MET A 1 11.09 16.60 -13.66
N LEU A 2 10.13 15.73 -13.99
CA LEU A 2 10.30 14.26 -13.95
C LEU A 2 11.41 13.73 -14.86
N ILE A 3 11.54 14.29 -16.07
CA ILE A 3 12.62 13.96 -17.02
C ILE A 3 14.00 14.03 -16.34
N LYS A 4 14.26 15.10 -15.58
CA LYS A 4 15.52 15.28 -14.85
C LYS A 4 15.72 14.22 -13.77
N ALA A 5 14.66 13.82 -13.08
CA ALA A 5 14.74 12.80 -12.03
C ALA A 5 15.06 11.42 -12.61
N PHE A 6 14.45 11.06 -13.73
CA PHE A 6 14.72 9.80 -14.41
C PHE A 6 16.12 9.79 -15.02
N LEU A 7 16.56 10.85 -15.69
CA LEU A 7 17.94 10.95 -16.17
C LEU A 7 18.96 10.93 -15.01
N ALA A 8 18.68 11.63 -13.90
CA ALA A 8 19.55 11.58 -12.72
C ALA A 8 19.64 10.17 -12.13
N HIS A 9 18.53 9.42 -12.11
CA HIS A 9 18.52 8.02 -11.70
C HIS A 9 19.39 7.16 -12.63
N TYR A 10 19.26 7.33 -13.95
CA TYR A 10 20.13 6.67 -14.92
C TYR A 10 21.61 6.94 -14.65
N PHE A 11 21.99 8.23 -14.56
CA PHE A 11 23.40 8.59 -14.35
C PHE A 11 23.94 8.08 -13.03
N PHE A 12 23.14 8.08 -11.96
CA PHE A 12 23.56 7.52 -10.68
C PHE A 12 23.85 6.01 -10.77
N GLU A 13 22.95 5.25 -11.38
CA GLU A 13 23.10 3.80 -11.56
C GLU A 13 24.27 3.47 -12.51
N ASN A 14 24.47 4.29 -13.55
CA ASN A 14 25.56 4.11 -14.52
C ASN A 14 26.94 4.48 -13.96
N VAL A 15 27.06 5.55 -13.17
CA VAL A 15 28.32 5.92 -12.49
C VAL A 15 28.71 4.86 -11.45
N HIS A 16 27.72 4.19 -10.86
CA HIS A 16 27.93 3.10 -9.89
C HIS A 16 28.90 3.47 -8.75
N PRO A 17 28.61 4.53 -7.96
CA PRO A 17 29.56 5.14 -7.04
C PRO A 17 29.94 4.28 -5.81
N PHE A 18 29.20 3.22 -5.51
CA PHE A 18 29.43 2.37 -4.33
C PHE A 18 29.86 0.94 -4.72
N TYR A 19 30.49 0.21 -3.79
CA TYR A 19 30.88 -1.19 -4.01
C TYR A 19 29.69 -2.17 -4.07
N ASP A 20 28.62 -1.91 -3.32
CA ASP A 20 27.35 -2.64 -3.37
C ASP A 20 26.21 -1.65 -3.04
N GLY A 21 24.99 -2.00 -3.45
CA GLY A 21 23.78 -1.30 -3.05
C GLY A 21 23.37 -0.16 -3.98
N ASN A 22 24.08 0.09 -5.08
CA ASN A 22 23.76 1.15 -6.05
C ASN A 22 22.29 1.10 -6.48
N GLY A 23 21.81 -0.06 -6.93
CA GLY A 23 20.41 -0.26 -7.33
C GLY A 23 19.39 0.09 -6.24
N ARG A 24 19.69 -0.22 -4.97
CA ARG A 24 18.80 0.08 -3.83
C ARG A 24 18.81 1.57 -3.54
N THR A 25 19.99 2.18 -3.51
CA THR A 25 20.18 3.61 -3.24
C THR A 25 19.60 4.47 -4.34
N GLY A 26 19.80 4.13 -5.61
CA GLY A 26 19.27 4.89 -6.74
C GLY A 26 17.75 4.87 -6.78
N ARG A 27 17.13 3.69 -6.58
CA ARG A 27 15.67 3.60 -6.42
C ARG A 27 15.15 4.39 -5.23
N TYR A 28 15.86 4.36 -4.09
CA TYR A 28 15.48 5.14 -2.91
C TYR A 28 15.52 6.66 -3.18
N ILE A 29 16.58 7.17 -3.82
CA ILE A 29 16.70 8.58 -4.20
C ILE A 29 15.57 8.97 -5.15
N LEU A 30 15.30 8.15 -6.17
CA LEU A 30 14.21 8.38 -7.12
C LEU A 30 12.85 8.41 -6.41
N ALA A 31 12.55 7.38 -5.61
CA ALA A 31 11.32 7.28 -4.83
C ALA A 31 11.13 8.49 -3.92
N ARG A 32 12.18 8.90 -3.20
CA ARG A 32 12.14 10.06 -2.31
C ARG A 32 11.89 11.37 -3.07
N TYR A 33 12.48 11.52 -4.25
CA TYR A 33 12.25 12.69 -5.10
C TYR A 33 10.80 12.73 -5.59
N LEU A 34 10.29 11.62 -6.13
CA LEU A 34 8.90 11.52 -6.61
C LEU A 34 7.90 11.76 -5.47
N ALA A 35 8.14 11.19 -4.28
CA ALA A 35 7.32 11.42 -3.09
C ALA A 35 7.17 12.90 -2.72
N ARG A 36 8.22 13.69 -2.95
CA ARG A 36 8.22 15.14 -2.67
C ARG A 36 7.64 15.99 -3.80
N LYS A 37 7.64 15.49 -5.04
CA LYS A 37 7.24 16.26 -6.22
C LYS A 37 5.84 15.94 -6.71
N LEU A 38 5.36 14.72 -6.48
CA LEU A 38 4.03 14.28 -6.81
C LEU A 38 3.28 14.04 -5.49
N ASP A 39 3.43 12.85 -4.92
CA ASP A 39 2.81 12.41 -3.69
C ASP A 39 3.52 11.16 -3.16
N ILE A 40 3.29 10.83 -1.89
CA ILE A 40 3.95 9.70 -1.23
C ILE A 40 3.68 8.35 -1.90
N TYR A 41 2.50 8.14 -2.49
CA TYR A 41 2.10 6.90 -3.14
C TYR A 41 2.86 6.70 -4.44
N SER A 42 3.04 7.75 -5.24
CA SER A 42 3.93 7.75 -6.42
C SER A 42 5.36 7.31 -6.06
N GLY A 43 5.86 7.74 -4.90
CA GLY A 43 7.15 7.31 -4.37
C GLY A 43 7.20 5.84 -3.95
N PHE A 44 6.14 5.31 -3.34
CA PHE A 44 6.08 3.89 -2.96
C PHE A 44 6.00 2.97 -4.19
N VAL A 45 5.18 3.34 -5.16
CA VAL A 45 4.88 2.55 -6.35
C VAL A 45 6.10 2.34 -7.23
N ILE A 46 6.89 3.39 -7.47
CA ILE A 46 7.93 3.33 -8.51
C ILE A 46 8.93 2.19 -8.27
N SER A 47 9.35 1.97 -7.02
CA SER A 47 10.35 0.95 -6.70
C SER A 47 9.80 -0.46 -6.93
N GLN A 48 8.56 -0.70 -6.49
CA GLN A 48 7.86 -1.96 -6.71
C GLN A 48 7.65 -2.23 -8.20
N ARG A 49 7.24 -1.21 -8.95
CA ARG A 49 6.96 -1.33 -10.39
C ARG A 49 8.20 -1.57 -11.22
N ILE A 50 9.30 -0.88 -10.94
CA ILE A 50 10.61 -1.19 -11.55
C ILE A 50 11.00 -2.65 -11.26
N ASN A 51 10.73 -3.16 -10.06
CA ASN A 51 11.03 -4.54 -9.69
C ASN A 51 10.09 -5.57 -10.38
N GLN A 52 8.84 -5.21 -10.67
CA GLN A 52 7.89 -6.05 -11.42
C GLN A 52 8.20 -6.02 -12.93
N GLU A 53 8.54 -4.85 -13.47
CA GLU A 53 8.88 -4.61 -14.88
C GLU A 53 10.39 -4.61 -15.13
N LYS A 54 11.16 -5.45 -14.41
CA LYS A 54 12.63 -5.50 -14.48
C LYS A 54 13.17 -5.56 -15.90
N LYS A 55 12.56 -6.41 -16.74
CA LYS A 55 12.98 -6.60 -18.12
C LYS A 55 12.94 -5.28 -18.89
N LYS A 56 11.81 -4.57 -18.84
CA LYS A 56 11.60 -3.28 -19.49
C LYS A 56 12.57 -2.22 -18.97
N TYR A 57 12.76 -2.17 -17.65
CA TYR A 57 13.71 -1.26 -17.02
C TYR A 57 15.15 -1.51 -17.51
N TYR A 58 15.63 -2.76 -17.48
CA TYR A 58 17.00 -3.09 -17.87
C TYR A 58 17.23 -2.97 -19.38
N GLU A 59 16.22 -3.24 -20.21
CA GLU A 59 16.27 -3.00 -21.65
C GLU A 59 16.46 -1.51 -21.96
N ALA A 60 15.62 -0.65 -21.36
CA ALA A 60 15.75 0.79 -21.54
C ALA A 60 17.09 1.34 -21.01
N PHE A 61 17.58 0.78 -19.89
CA PHE A 61 18.90 1.12 -19.34
C PHE A 61 20.04 0.72 -20.29
N SER A 62 20.00 -0.51 -20.82
CA SER A 62 21.00 -1.03 -21.75
C SER A 62 21.06 -0.22 -23.04
N ILE A 63 19.91 0.12 -23.63
CA ILE A 63 19.82 0.96 -24.83
C ILE A 63 20.46 2.32 -24.57
N THR A 64 20.19 2.91 -23.41
CA THR A 64 20.72 4.24 -23.07
C THR A 64 22.23 4.22 -22.87
N GLY A 65 22.77 3.14 -22.31
CA GLY A 65 24.19 2.92 -22.09
C GLY A 65 24.98 2.46 -23.31
N ASP A 66 24.32 2.14 -24.42
CA ASP A 66 24.99 1.79 -25.66
C ASP A 66 25.80 2.98 -26.20
N ALA A 67 27.04 2.73 -26.59
CA ALA A 67 27.93 3.75 -27.14
C ALA A 67 27.36 4.36 -28.43
N ASP A 68 26.67 3.56 -29.26
CA ASP A 68 26.06 4.01 -30.51
C ASP A 68 24.85 4.90 -30.26
N ASN A 69 24.16 4.73 -29.12
CA ASN A 69 23.05 5.56 -28.69
C ASN A 69 23.50 6.95 -28.15
N LYS A 70 24.80 7.15 -27.90
CA LYS A 70 25.38 8.44 -27.46
C LYS A 70 24.70 9.05 -26.23
N ALA A 71 24.29 8.19 -25.29
CA ALA A 71 23.57 8.57 -24.06
C ALA A 71 22.24 9.31 -24.31
N GLU A 72 21.57 9.05 -25.45
CA GLU A 72 20.23 9.54 -25.69
C GLU A 72 19.24 8.86 -24.74
N GLY A 73 18.71 9.63 -23.77
CA GLY A 73 17.91 9.12 -22.67
C GLY A 73 16.40 9.14 -22.88
N THR A 74 15.91 9.57 -24.06
CA THR A 74 14.47 9.71 -24.32
C THR A 74 13.71 8.42 -24.04
N PHE A 75 14.17 7.27 -24.55
CA PHE A 75 13.49 5.99 -24.35
C PHE A 75 13.51 5.51 -22.90
N PHE A 76 14.58 5.81 -22.16
CA PHE A 76 14.66 5.53 -20.72
C PHE A 76 13.64 6.34 -19.93
N VAL A 77 13.58 7.65 -20.21
CA VAL A 77 12.62 8.55 -19.57
C VAL A 77 11.19 8.12 -19.87
N LEU A 78 10.87 7.81 -21.14
CA LEU A 78 9.53 7.35 -21.53
C LEU A 78 9.18 6.02 -20.85
N SER A 79 10.11 5.06 -20.79
CA SER A 79 9.89 3.78 -20.13
C SER A 79 9.58 3.95 -18.64
N LEU A 80 10.34 4.78 -17.93
CA LEU A 80 10.09 5.07 -16.51
C LEU A 80 8.82 5.88 -16.28
N MET A 81 8.47 6.80 -17.17
CA MET A 81 7.19 7.51 -17.12
C MET A 81 6.02 6.55 -17.24
N GLU A 82 6.11 5.56 -18.13
CA GLU A 82 5.07 4.56 -18.31
C GLU A 82 4.96 3.62 -17.10
N ILE A 83 6.09 3.14 -16.58
CA ILE A 83 6.15 2.34 -15.34
C ILE A 83 5.50 3.10 -14.17
N LEU A 84 5.80 4.39 -14.02
CA LEU A 84 5.19 5.24 -12.99
C LEU A 84 3.68 5.38 -13.20
N LYS A 85 3.26 5.74 -14.41
CA LYS A 85 1.85 5.96 -14.76
C LYS A 85 1.02 4.70 -14.52
N ASN A 86 1.48 3.55 -15.01
CA ASN A 86 0.77 2.29 -14.84
C ASN A 86 0.65 1.92 -13.37
N GLY A 87 1.73 2.12 -12.61
CA GLY A 87 1.68 1.89 -11.16
C GLY A 87 0.72 2.81 -10.40
N GLN A 88 0.63 4.08 -10.79
CA GLN A 88 -0.35 5.01 -10.22
C GLN A 88 -1.78 4.58 -10.55
N HIS A 89 -2.04 4.18 -11.80
CA HIS A 89 -3.34 3.71 -12.24
C HIS A 89 -3.79 2.48 -11.43
N ASP A 90 -2.91 1.50 -11.27
CA ASP A 90 -3.23 0.27 -10.54
C ASP A 90 -3.54 0.53 -9.06
N ILE A 91 -2.82 1.45 -8.38
CA ILE A 91 -3.15 1.81 -6.99
C ILE A 91 -4.50 2.52 -6.93
N ILE A 92 -4.78 3.44 -7.86
CA ILE A 92 -6.06 4.15 -7.89
C ILE A 92 -7.20 3.15 -8.07
N SER A 93 -7.11 2.27 -9.06
CA SER A 93 -8.13 1.25 -9.32
C SER A 93 -8.33 0.32 -8.12
N MET A 94 -7.24 -0.18 -7.52
CA MET A 94 -7.32 -1.00 -6.31
C MET A 94 -8.02 -0.28 -5.15
N LEU A 95 -7.70 1.00 -4.92
CA LEU A 95 -8.32 1.78 -3.84
C LEU A 95 -9.78 2.10 -4.12
N GLU A 96 -10.16 2.36 -5.38
CA GLU A 96 -11.54 2.57 -5.79
C GLU A 96 -12.39 1.31 -5.58
N GLU A 97 -11.89 0.14 -5.98
CA GLU A 97 -12.55 -1.15 -5.73
C GLU A 97 -12.74 -1.41 -4.23
N LYS A 98 -11.68 -1.24 -3.43
CA LYS A 98 -11.74 -1.42 -1.98
C LYS A 98 -12.68 -0.43 -1.31
N LYS A 99 -12.76 0.81 -1.80
CA LYS A 99 -13.70 1.82 -1.31
C LYS A 99 -15.15 1.42 -1.58
N VAL A 100 -15.46 0.93 -2.78
CA VAL A 100 -16.82 0.47 -3.11
C VAL A 100 -17.26 -0.66 -2.17
N ILE A 101 -16.36 -1.61 -1.86
CA ILE A 101 -16.64 -2.67 -0.89
C ILE A 101 -16.96 -2.06 0.48
N LEU A 102 -16.15 -1.11 0.95
CA LEU A 102 -16.33 -0.48 2.25
C LEU A 102 -17.66 0.30 2.33
N ASP A 103 -18.00 1.06 1.28
CA ASP A 103 -19.22 1.86 1.21
C ASP A 103 -20.48 0.96 1.21
N ASN A 104 -20.45 -0.17 0.48
CA ASN A 104 -21.56 -1.12 0.46
C ASN A 104 -21.80 -1.73 1.85
N TYR A 105 -20.74 -2.17 2.51
CA TYR A 105 -20.84 -2.73 3.85
C TYR A 105 -21.27 -1.70 4.90
N ASP A 106 -20.80 -0.45 4.82
CA ASP A 106 -21.24 0.60 5.76
C ASP A 106 -22.76 0.82 5.64
N ASN A 107 -23.29 0.82 4.42
CA ASN A 107 -24.73 0.88 4.18
C ASN A 107 -25.48 -0.33 4.78
N GLU A 108 -24.97 -1.56 4.59
CA GLU A 108 -25.55 -2.76 5.19
C GLU A 108 -25.52 -2.72 6.72
N LEU A 109 -24.40 -2.31 7.32
CA LEU A 109 -24.26 -2.15 8.77
C LEU A 109 -25.22 -1.09 9.33
N ASN A 110 -25.43 0.00 8.59
CA ASN A 110 -26.35 1.06 9.00
C ASN A 110 -27.81 0.60 9.03
N GLN A 111 -28.18 -0.34 8.15
CA GLN A 111 -29.52 -0.94 8.09
C GLN A 111 -29.71 -2.12 9.06
N ALA A 112 -28.62 -2.74 9.51
CA ALA A 112 -28.65 -3.86 10.43
C ALA A 112 -28.98 -3.43 11.88
N ASP A 113 -29.63 -4.32 12.61
CA ASP A 113 -29.96 -4.15 14.04
C ASP A 113 -28.75 -4.42 14.94
N TYR A 114 -27.73 -3.59 14.79
CA TYR A 114 -26.55 -3.56 15.64
C TYR A 114 -26.53 -2.28 16.47
N THR A 115 -26.00 -2.36 17.69
CA THR A 115 -25.69 -1.16 18.47
C THR A 115 -24.58 -0.37 17.80
N GLU A 116 -24.50 0.94 18.06
CA GLU A 116 -23.45 1.81 17.51
C GLU A 116 -22.03 1.28 17.78
N LEU A 117 -21.79 0.74 18.98
CA LEU A 117 -20.49 0.14 19.32
C LEU A 117 -20.21 -1.13 18.50
N GLN A 118 -21.22 -1.97 18.26
CA GLN A 118 -21.07 -3.14 17.38
C GLN A 118 -20.76 -2.72 15.94
N LYS A 119 -21.48 -1.73 15.40
CA LYS A 119 -21.22 -1.19 14.06
C LYS A 119 -19.78 -0.68 13.93
N ARG A 120 -19.29 0.09 14.91
CA ARG A 120 -17.90 0.60 14.92
C ARG A 120 -16.86 -0.51 14.95
N VAL A 121 -17.05 -1.54 15.78
CA VAL A 121 -16.13 -2.70 15.84
C VAL A 121 -16.13 -3.46 14.52
N LEU A 122 -17.31 -3.74 13.96
CA LEU A 122 -17.44 -4.47 12.70
C LEU A 122 -16.85 -3.68 11.52
N PHE A 123 -17.04 -2.37 11.48
CA PHE A 123 -16.47 -1.51 10.45
C PHE A 123 -14.93 -1.50 10.48
N ILE A 124 -14.32 -1.47 11.66
CA ILE A 124 -12.86 -1.57 11.80
C ILE A 124 -12.34 -2.94 11.36
N LEU A 125 -13.01 -4.03 11.76
CA LEU A 125 -12.65 -5.38 11.34
C LEU A 125 -12.80 -5.58 9.82
N LEU A 126 -13.81 -4.96 9.23
CA LEU A 126 -13.98 -4.94 7.78
C LEU A 126 -12.86 -4.19 7.08
N GLN A 127 -12.46 -3.00 7.56
CA GLN A 127 -11.30 -2.29 7.01
C GLN A 127 -10.06 -3.18 7.06
N SER A 128 -9.83 -3.87 8.17
CA SER A 128 -8.73 -4.85 8.26
C SER A 128 -8.87 -5.96 7.22
N LYS A 129 -10.06 -6.52 7.00
CA LYS A 129 -10.32 -7.59 6.02
C LYS A 129 -10.13 -7.11 4.57
N VAL A 130 -10.48 -5.86 4.27
CA VAL A 130 -10.43 -5.31 2.90
C VAL A 130 -9.02 -4.83 2.54
N PHE A 131 -8.30 -4.23 3.48
CA PHE A 131 -7.01 -3.57 3.21
C PHE A 131 -5.78 -4.40 3.54
N ILE A 132 -5.91 -5.50 4.29
CA ILE A 132 -4.79 -6.35 4.69
C ILE A 132 -4.93 -7.74 4.05
N ASP A 133 -3.94 -8.11 3.23
CA ASP A 133 -3.97 -9.37 2.48
C ASP A 133 -3.68 -10.59 3.37
N ASP A 134 -2.78 -10.46 4.37
CA ASP A 134 -2.52 -11.51 5.36
C ASP A 134 -3.39 -11.33 6.60
N PRO A 135 -4.34 -12.25 6.90
CA PRO A 135 -5.15 -12.19 8.11
C PRO A 135 -4.34 -12.15 9.41
N ASN A 136 -3.09 -12.64 9.41
CA ASN A 136 -2.19 -12.58 10.56
C ASN A 136 -1.62 -11.18 10.79
N GLU A 137 -1.59 -10.32 9.78
CA GLU A 137 -1.23 -8.90 9.89
C GLU A 137 -2.45 -8.01 10.21
N GLY A 138 -3.64 -8.61 10.29
CA GLY A 138 -4.89 -7.93 10.63
C GLY A 138 -4.84 -7.19 11.98
N ILE A 139 -5.80 -6.29 12.18
CA ILE A 139 -5.90 -5.49 13.39
C ILE A 139 -6.11 -6.36 14.64
N SER A 140 -5.44 -6.01 15.75
CA SER A 140 -5.63 -6.72 17.02
C SER A 140 -6.76 -6.13 17.86
N ASP A 141 -7.30 -6.92 18.78
CA ASP A 141 -8.31 -6.46 19.74
C ASP A 141 -7.81 -5.26 20.55
N ASN A 142 -6.51 -5.21 20.86
CA ASN A 142 -5.91 -4.11 21.58
C ASN A 142 -5.93 -2.82 20.76
N ASP A 143 -5.65 -2.91 19.46
CA ASP A 143 -5.69 -1.75 18.55
C ASP A 143 -7.14 -1.25 18.40
N ILE A 144 -8.12 -2.15 18.27
CA ILE A 144 -9.55 -1.79 18.24
C ILE A 144 -9.95 -1.09 19.53
N ILE A 145 -9.53 -1.62 20.68
CA ILE A 145 -9.80 -1.01 21.99
C ILE A 145 -9.18 0.38 22.09
N GLU A 146 -7.95 0.56 21.61
CA GLU A 146 -7.26 1.85 21.62
C GLU A 146 -8.01 2.87 20.74
N LEU A 147 -8.29 2.52 19.48
CA LEU A 147 -9.00 3.37 18.52
C LEU A 147 -10.38 3.84 19.02
N LEU A 148 -11.11 2.97 19.73
CA LEU A 148 -12.47 3.28 20.21
C LEU A 148 -12.52 3.80 21.64
N SER A 149 -11.39 3.81 22.37
CA SER A 149 -11.37 4.15 23.80
C SER A 149 -11.67 5.62 24.12
N HIS A 150 -11.63 6.50 23.12
CA HIS A 150 -12.04 7.90 23.26
C HIS A 150 -13.56 8.03 23.43
N ASP A 151 -14.33 7.19 22.75
CA ASP A 151 -15.79 7.30 22.68
C ASP A 151 -16.52 6.25 23.54
N PHE A 152 -15.85 5.12 23.84
CA PHE A 152 -16.44 4.00 24.57
C PHE A 152 -15.52 3.45 25.67
N ALA A 153 -16.11 2.98 26.77
CA ALA A 153 -15.34 2.33 27.83
C ALA A 153 -14.65 1.06 27.31
N LYS A 154 -13.35 0.88 27.61
CA LYS A 154 -12.56 -0.30 27.19
C LYS A 154 -13.23 -1.63 27.54
N SER A 155 -13.89 -1.71 28.70
CA SER A 155 -14.63 -2.90 29.12
C SER A 155 -15.90 -3.16 28.29
N ALA A 156 -16.55 -2.13 27.74
CA ALA A 156 -17.67 -2.27 26.82
C ALA A 156 -17.20 -2.75 25.44
N ILE A 157 -16.09 -2.21 24.93
CA ILE A 157 -15.49 -2.63 23.65
C ILE A 157 -15.11 -4.12 23.73
N LYS A 158 -14.39 -4.53 24.77
CA LYS A 158 -14.01 -5.94 24.98
C LYS A 158 -15.22 -6.87 25.03
N ARG A 159 -16.24 -6.53 25.83
CA ARG A 159 -17.49 -7.32 25.91
C ARG A 159 -18.22 -7.39 24.57
N THR A 160 -18.11 -6.36 23.74
CA THR A 160 -18.72 -6.33 22.41
C THR A 160 -18.01 -7.29 21.46
N ILE A 161 -16.67 -7.28 21.44
CA ILE A 161 -15.87 -8.24 20.67
C ILE A 161 -16.21 -9.67 21.10
N ASP A 162 -16.16 -9.97 22.40
CA ASP A 162 -16.49 -11.30 22.94
C ASP A 162 -17.92 -11.73 22.56
N ARG A 163 -18.89 -10.80 22.55
CA ARG A 163 -20.27 -11.08 22.14
C ARG A 163 -20.36 -11.39 20.66
N LEU A 164 -19.73 -10.58 19.80
CA LEU A 164 -19.72 -10.77 18.34
C LEU A 164 -19.07 -12.11 17.95
N GLU A 165 -18.03 -12.52 18.67
CA GLU A 165 -17.42 -13.84 18.52
C GLU A 165 -18.40 -14.95 18.91
N LYS A 166 -19.04 -14.82 20.08
CA LYS A 166 -19.99 -15.80 20.61
C LYS A 166 -21.20 -16.04 19.70
N ILE A 167 -21.70 -14.99 19.04
CA ILE A 167 -22.82 -15.10 18.08
C ILE A 167 -22.38 -15.49 16.67
N GLY A 168 -21.08 -15.71 16.44
CA GLY A 168 -20.55 -16.21 15.17
C GLY A 168 -20.50 -15.18 14.05
N ILE A 169 -20.43 -13.88 14.36
CA ILE A 169 -20.23 -12.82 13.35
C ILE A 169 -18.74 -12.64 13.06
N ILE A 170 -17.89 -12.84 14.07
CA ILE A 170 -16.43 -12.77 13.93
C ILE A 170 -15.82 -14.07 14.44
N LYS A 171 -14.64 -14.42 13.93
CA LYS A 171 -13.91 -15.63 14.31
C LYS A 171 -12.51 -15.27 14.80
N LEU A 172 -12.13 -15.81 15.95
CA LEU A 172 -10.77 -15.69 16.45
C LEU A 172 -9.76 -16.37 15.50
N THR A 173 -8.72 -15.63 15.10
CA THR A 173 -7.67 -16.09 14.20
C THR A 173 -6.30 -16.17 14.87
N ALA A 174 -6.04 -15.34 15.88
CA ALA A 174 -4.80 -15.36 16.65
C ALA A 174 -5.06 -15.08 18.13
N GLN A 175 -4.23 -15.64 19.01
CA GLN A 175 -4.33 -15.46 20.47
C GLN A 175 -3.31 -14.48 21.06
N ARG A 176 -2.19 -14.21 20.36
CA ARG A 176 -1.08 -13.39 20.85
C ARG A 176 -0.46 -12.53 19.74
N PRO A 177 -0.88 -11.26 19.58
CA PRO A 177 -2.03 -10.63 20.24
C PRO A 177 -3.35 -11.26 19.76
N LYS A 178 -4.44 -11.05 20.52
CA LYS A 178 -5.77 -11.53 20.08
C LYS A 178 -6.21 -10.80 18.81
N LYS A 179 -6.68 -11.56 17.82
CA LYS A 179 -7.18 -11.05 16.55
C LYS A 179 -8.43 -11.80 16.14
N HIS A 180 -9.37 -11.08 15.56
CA HIS A 180 -10.59 -11.64 14.99
C HIS A 180 -10.72 -11.27 13.52
N LEU A 181 -11.36 -12.14 12.75
CA LEU A 181 -11.74 -11.89 11.37
C LEU A 181 -13.26 -11.84 11.25
N LEU A 182 -13.77 -10.86 10.50
CA LEU A 182 -15.18 -10.80 10.12
C LEU A 182 -15.50 -11.97 9.17
N LEU A 183 -16.51 -12.78 9.50
CA LEU A 183 -16.94 -13.91 8.67
C LEU A 183 -17.66 -13.43 7.40
#